data_AF-A6UAR9-F1
#
_entry.id   AF-A6UAR9-F1
#
_cell.length_a   1.000
_cell.length_b   1.000
_cell.length_c   1.000
_cell.angle_alpha   90.00
_cell.angle_beta   90.00
_cell.angle_gamma   90.00
#
_symmetry.space_group_name_H-M   'P 1'
#
loop_
_entity.id
_entity.type
_entity.pdbx_description
1 polymer ?
#
loop_
_entity_poly.entity_id
_entity_poly.type
_entity_poly.pdbx_seq_one_letter_code
_entity_poly.pdbx_strand_id
1 'polypeptide(L)'
;MYGNRVSKSGKRVSEAKMTSVALSEAKGWYAALMNAEFKGRGDREKAVRGRLADKTGIPESYLYRLQYKTREMRDIAGSAYRALMLAHMAYEEVCLRNEEAAAKHRTERHALRKAHATADKRSGESVGMGEASK
;
A
#
# COMPACT_ATOMS: atom_id res chain seq x y z
N MET A 1 -27.51 37.38 3.74
CA MET A 1 -26.48 37.92 4.66
C MET A 1 -25.97 36.77 5.52
N TYR A 2 -24.72 36.33 5.34
CA TYR A 2 -24.13 35.30 6.19
C TYR A 2 -23.15 35.96 7.16
N GLY A 3 -23.47 35.89 8.45
CA GLY A 3 -22.71 36.51 9.52
C GLY A 3 -21.39 35.79 9.78
N ASN A 4 -20.29 36.53 9.69
CA ASN A 4 -18.97 36.07 10.08
C ASN A 4 -18.89 36.01 11.61
N ARG A 5 -18.88 34.80 12.18
CA ARG A 5 -18.58 34.61 13.61
C ARG A 5 -17.06 34.71 13.83
N VAL A 6 -16.64 35.79 14.47
CA VAL A 6 -15.25 36.04 14.89
C VAL A 6 -15.04 35.43 16.27
N SER A 7 -13.99 34.63 16.45
CA SER A 7 -13.62 34.09 17.76
C SER A 7 -12.97 35.18 18.63
N LYS A 8 -13.06 35.00 19.95
CA LYS A 8 -12.65 35.97 21.00
C LYS A 8 -11.16 36.41 20.97
N SER A 9 -10.34 35.83 20.09
CA SER A 9 -8.89 36.09 19.99
C SER A 9 -8.44 36.80 18.71
N GLY A 10 -9.34 37.36 17.90
CA GLY A 10 -8.99 38.26 16.78
C GLY A 10 -8.22 37.61 15.61
N LYS A 11 -7.83 36.34 15.73
CA LYS A 11 -7.39 35.54 14.59
C LYS A 11 -8.60 35.18 13.76
N ARG A 12 -8.61 35.60 12.49
CA ARG A 12 -9.45 34.96 11.46
C ARG A 12 -9.19 33.46 11.61
N VAL A 13 -10.21 32.69 11.94
CA VAL A 13 -10.12 31.24 11.80
C VAL A 13 -9.85 31.06 10.31
N SER A 14 -8.60 30.78 9.95
CA SER A 14 -8.28 30.41 8.59
C SER A 14 -9.17 29.22 8.33
N GLU A 15 -10.15 29.41 7.45
CA GLU A 15 -10.99 28.40 6.86
C GLU A 15 -10.06 27.25 6.47
N ALA A 16 -9.87 26.30 7.39
CA ALA A 16 -9.07 25.13 7.14
C ALA A 16 -9.85 24.44 6.04
N LYS A 17 -9.39 24.59 4.79
CA LYS A 17 -10.06 24.14 3.57
C LYS A 17 -10.76 22.82 3.87
N MET A 18 -12.08 22.85 4.04
CA MET A 18 -12.85 21.66 4.38
C MET A 18 -12.93 20.78 3.12
N THR A 19 -11.85 20.07 2.84
CA THR A 19 -11.85 18.95 1.90
C THR A 19 -12.69 17.84 2.50
N SER A 20 -13.61 17.28 1.73
CA SER A 20 -14.47 16.20 2.21
C SER A 20 -13.63 14.99 2.66
N VAL A 21 -14.12 14.26 3.67
CA VAL A 21 -13.49 13.01 4.15
C VAL A 21 -13.28 12.04 2.98
N ALA A 22 -14.27 11.93 2.11
CA ALA A 22 -14.23 11.11 0.90
C ALA A 22 -13.08 11.50 -0.05
N LEU A 23 -12.79 12.80 -0.19
CA LEU A 23 -11.68 13.27 -1.02
C LEU A 23 -10.32 12.90 -0.43
N SER A 24 -10.16 13.00 0.90
CA SER A 24 -8.94 12.58 1.60
C SER A 24 -8.71 11.07 1.49
N GLU A 25 -9.75 10.25 1.69
CA GLU A 25 -9.69 8.80 1.53
C GLU A 25 -9.32 8.40 0.10
N ALA A 26 -10.04 8.96 -0.88
CA ALA A 26 -9.77 8.69 -2.29
C ALA A 26 -8.34 9.07 -2.70
N LYS A 27 -7.80 10.16 -2.16
CA LYS A 27 -6.40 10.54 -2.38
C LYS A 27 -5.44 9.52 -1.78
N GLY A 28 -5.72 9.03 -0.57
CA GLY A 28 -4.94 7.97 0.07
C GLY A 28 -4.91 6.71 -0.79
N TRP A 29 -6.09 6.23 -1.21
CA TRP A 29 -6.21 5.05 -2.06
C TRP A 29 -5.49 5.22 -3.40
N TYR A 30 -5.66 6.37 -4.05
CA TYR A 30 -4.99 6.67 -5.31
C TYR A 30 -3.46 6.68 -5.16
N ALA A 31 -2.92 7.24 -4.07
CA ALA A 31 -1.49 7.24 -3.82
C ALA A 31 -0.94 5.81 -3.61
N ALA A 32 -1.66 4.97 -2.86
CA ALA A 32 -1.30 3.57 -2.67
C ALA A 32 -1.28 2.81 -4.01
N LEU A 33 -2.32 2.99 -4.83
CA LEU A 33 -2.43 2.38 -6.16
C LEU A 33 -1.33 2.86 -7.12
N MET A 34 -0.99 4.14 -7.11
CA MET A 34 0.13 4.68 -7.91
C MET A 34 1.46 4.05 -7.52
N ASN A 35 1.72 3.89 -6.22
CA ASN A 35 2.94 3.25 -5.73
C ASN A 35 2.99 1.76 -6.09
N ALA A 36 1.86 1.06 -5.99
CA ALA A 36 1.74 -0.34 -6.35
C ALA A 36 2.00 -0.59 -7.86
N GLU A 37 1.52 0.32 -8.70
CA GLU A 37 1.64 0.20 -10.16
C GLU A 37 3.01 0.68 -10.70
N PHE A 38 3.81 1.35 -9.86
CA PHE A 38 5.11 1.89 -10.24
C PHE A 38 6.14 0.76 -10.37
N LYS A 39 6.66 0.54 -11.59
CA LYS A 39 7.57 -0.59 -11.87
C LYS A 39 9.06 -0.29 -11.63
N GLY A 40 9.42 0.93 -11.25
CA GLY A 40 10.80 1.30 -10.92
C GLY A 40 11.44 2.29 -11.90
N ARG A 41 12.78 2.34 -11.89
CA ARG A 41 13.58 3.38 -12.55
C ARG A 41 13.37 3.35 -14.07
N GLY A 42 12.72 4.39 -14.60
CA GLY A 42 12.36 4.52 -16.02
C GLY A 42 10.84 4.55 -16.25
N ASP A 43 10.05 4.12 -15.27
CA ASP A 43 8.60 4.27 -15.33
C ASP A 43 8.21 5.73 -15.06
N ARG A 44 7.33 6.27 -15.90
CA ARG A 44 6.89 7.65 -15.81
C ARG A 44 5.56 7.69 -15.11
N GLU A 45 5.40 8.62 -14.19
CA GLU A 45 4.16 8.80 -13.44
C GLU A 45 2.92 8.96 -14.33
N LYS A 46 3.05 9.63 -15.49
CA LYS A 46 1.99 9.69 -16.51
C LYS A 46 1.60 8.31 -17.04
N ALA A 47 2.58 7.45 -17.33
CA ALA A 47 2.31 6.11 -17.83
C ALA A 47 1.62 5.23 -16.76
N VAL A 48 2.05 5.34 -15.51
CA VAL A 48 1.42 4.68 -14.35
C VAL A 48 -0.04 5.13 -14.20
N ARG A 49 -0.29 6.44 -14.29
CA ARG A 49 -1.64 7.00 -14.24
C ARG A 49 -2.51 6.52 -15.40
N GLY A 50 -1.96 6.43 -16.60
CA GLY A 50 -2.66 5.86 -17.76
C GLY A 50 -3.10 4.41 -17.49
N ARG A 51 -2.20 3.57 -16.97
CA ARG A 51 -2.55 2.18 -16.61
C ARG A 51 -3.61 2.12 -15.52
N LEU A 52 -3.56 3.01 -14.53
CA LEU A 52 -4.62 3.09 -13.51
C LEU A 52 -5.94 3.59 -14.09
N ALA A 53 -5.93 4.52 -15.04
CA ALA A 53 -7.13 4.97 -15.74
C ALA A 53 -7.78 3.81 -16.48
N ASP A 54 -6.99 3.00 -17.19
CA ASP A 54 -7.48 1.82 -17.91
C ASP A 54 -8.06 0.76 -16.96
N LYS A 55 -7.42 0.52 -15.81
CA LYS A 55 -7.88 -0.47 -14.81
C LYS A 55 -9.13 -0.04 -14.06
N THR A 56 -9.21 1.24 -13.69
CA THR A 56 -10.29 1.77 -12.83
C THR A 56 -11.46 2.33 -13.64
N GLY A 57 -11.28 2.59 -14.93
CA GLY A 57 -12.24 3.26 -15.79
C GLY A 57 -12.38 4.77 -15.49
N ILE A 58 -11.55 5.32 -14.62
CA ILE A 58 -11.56 6.75 -14.29
C ILE A 58 -10.70 7.49 -15.32
N PRO A 59 -11.19 8.59 -15.92
CA PRO A 59 -10.41 9.35 -16.90
C PRO A 59 -9.05 9.82 -16.34
N GLU A 60 -7.99 9.72 -17.13
CA GLU A 60 -6.63 10.12 -16.73
C GLU A 60 -6.60 11.60 -16.28
N SER A 61 -7.37 12.46 -16.94
CA SER A 61 -7.50 13.89 -16.58
C SER A 61 -8.09 14.09 -15.18
N TYR A 62 -9.02 13.22 -14.76
CA TYR A 62 -9.62 13.25 -13.43
C TYR A 62 -8.62 12.78 -12.37
N LEU A 63 -7.89 11.70 -12.64
CA LEU A 63 -6.81 11.22 -11.77
C LEU A 63 -5.68 12.25 -11.62
N TYR A 64 -5.32 12.93 -12.71
CA TYR A 64 -4.35 14.03 -12.67
C TYR A 64 -4.83 15.17 -11.76
N ARG A 65 -6.12 15.51 -11.84
CA ARG A 65 -6.73 16.53 -10.98
C ARG A 65 -6.73 16.10 -9.52
N LEU A 66 -7.06 14.83 -9.23
CA LEU A 66 -7.01 14.26 -7.89
C LEU A 66 -5.59 14.34 -7.30
N GLN A 67 -4.57 14.13 -8.12
CA GLN A 67 -3.17 14.14 -7.70
C GLN A 67 -2.62 15.56 -7.43
N TYR A 68 -2.74 16.46 -8.40
CA TYR A 68 -2.07 17.76 -8.37
C TYR A 68 -2.97 18.91 -7.93
N LYS A 69 -4.26 18.79 -8.19
CA LYS A 69 -5.25 19.86 -8.00
C LYS A 69 -6.24 19.54 -6.88
N THR A 70 -5.90 18.64 -5.95
CA THR A 70 -6.78 18.32 -4.81
C THR A 70 -7.11 19.56 -3.97
N ARG A 71 -6.20 20.54 -3.91
CA ARG A 71 -6.41 21.81 -3.19
C ARG A 71 -7.50 22.70 -3.78
N GLU A 72 -7.86 22.46 -5.04
CA GLU A 72 -8.94 23.13 -5.79
C GLU A 72 -10.22 22.30 -5.77
N MET A 73 -10.15 21.04 -5.32
CA MET A 73 -11.29 20.13 -5.24
C MET A 73 -11.94 20.24 -3.86
N ARG A 74 -13.25 20.51 -3.86
CA ARG A 74 -14.08 20.45 -2.64
C ARG A 74 -14.54 19.03 -2.34
N ASP A 75 -14.80 18.25 -3.40
CA ASP A 75 -15.34 16.90 -3.28
C ASP A 75 -14.93 16.02 -4.48
N ILE A 76 -15.25 14.73 -4.39
CA ILE A 76 -15.04 13.71 -5.42
C ILE A 76 -16.39 13.21 -5.96
N ALA A 77 -16.42 12.82 -7.24
CA ALA A 77 -17.59 12.18 -7.82
C ALA A 77 -17.79 10.80 -7.19
N GLY A 78 -19.01 10.47 -6.75
CA GLY A 78 -19.30 9.18 -6.09
C GLY A 78 -19.00 7.95 -6.95
N SER A 79 -19.03 8.08 -8.29
CA SER A 79 -18.57 7.02 -9.20
C SER A 79 -17.05 6.80 -9.11
N ALA A 80 -16.27 7.88 -9.14
CA ALA A 80 -14.81 7.83 -9.01
C ALA A 80 -14.38 7.34 -7.62
N TYR A 81 -15.09 7.75 -6.56
CA TYR A 81 -14.85 7.26 -5.20
C TYR A 81 -15.03 5.74 -5.11
N ARG A 82 -16.17 5.22 -5.59
CA ARG A 82 -16.45 3.77 -5.59
C ARG A 82 -15.44 2.99 -6.42
N ALA A 83 -15.05 3.51 -7.59
CA ALA A 83 -14.06 2.86 -8.44
C ALA A 83 -12.68 2.80 -7.76
N LEU A 84 -12.23 3.87 -7.09
CA LEU A 84 -10.98 3.86 -6.33
C LEU A 84 -11.05 2.93 -5.11
N MET A 85 -12.18 2.92 -4.40
CA MET A 85 -12.40 2.03 -3.26
C MET A 85 -12.28 0.56 -3.68
N LEU A 86 -12.98 0.15 -4.74
CA LEU A 86 -12.95 -1.23 -5.25
C LEU A 86 -11.55 -1.62 -5.73
N ALA A 87 -10.87 -0.71 -6.44
CA ALA A 87 -9.50 -0.95 -6.89
C ALA A 87 -8.52 -1.11 -5.71
N HIS A 88 -8.68 -0.30 -4.67
CA HIS A 88 -7.88 -0.41 -3.45
C HIS A 88 -8.14 -1.72 -2.71
N MET A 89 -9.40 -2.12 -2.53
CA MET A 89 -9.74 -3.39 -1.87
C MET A 89 -9.17 -4.58 -2.64
N ALA A 90 -9.28 -4.60 -3.97
CA ALA A 90 -8.70 -5.65 -4.80
C ALA A 90 -7.16 -5.71 -4.67
N TYR A 91 -6.50 -4.56 -4.51
CA TYR A 91 -5.07 -4.50 -4.25
C TYR A 91 -4.71 -5.07 -2.87
N GLU A 92 -5.41 -4.67 -1.82
CA GLU A 92 -5.21 -5.19 -0.45
C GLU A 92 -5.39 -6.71 -0.38
N GLU A 93 -6.39 -7.26 -1.08
CA GLU A 93 -6.59 -8.72 -1.17
C GLU A 93 -5.41 -9.45 -1.83
N VAL A 94 -4.73 -8.82 -2.79
CA VAL A 94 -3.51 -9.38 -3.40
C VAL A 94 -2.35 -9.30 -2.41
N CYS A 95 -2.20 -8.18 -1.68
CA CYS A 95 -1.20 -8.02 -0.65
C CYS A 95 -1.34 -9.08 0.46
N LEU A 96 -2.55 -9.26 0.98
CA LEU A 96 -2.84 -10.27 2.01
C LEU A 96 -2.47 -11.68 1.55
N ARG A 97 -2.85 -12.07 0.32
CA ARG A 97 -2.49 -13.38 -0.24
C ARG A 97 -0.96 -13.57 -0.35
N ASN A 98 -0.25 -12.53 -0.75
CA ASN A 98 1.21 -12.57 -0.84
C ASN A 98 1.86 -12.68 0.55
N GLU A 99 1.33 -11.98 1.55
CA GLU A 99 1.80 -12.06 2.93
C GLU A 99 1.58 -13.44 3.54
N GLU A 100 0.43 -14.06 3.30
CA GLU A 100 0.12 -15.43 3.70
C GLU A 100 1.07 -16.44 3.05
N ALA A 101 1.31 -16.32 1.75
CA ALA A 101 2.27 -17.16 1.03
C ALA A 101 3.70 -16.98 1.58
N ALA A 102 4.12 -15.75 1.83
CA ALA A 102 5.41 -15.45 2.43
C ALA A 102 5.51 -16.02 3.86
N ALA A 103 4.42 -15.99 4.64
CA ALA A 103 4.37 -16.59 5.97
C ALA A 103 4.57 -18.11 5.91
N LYS A 104 3.89 -18.80 4.99
CA LYS A 104 4.07 -20.25 4.75
C LYS A 104 5.52 -20.58 4.38
N HIS A 105 6.12 -19.84 3.46
CA HIS A 105 7.53 -20.07 3.12
C HIS A 105 8.49 -19.79 4.27
N ARG A 106 8.19 -18.83 5.15
CA ARG A 106 9.00 -18.57 6.36
C ARG A 106 8.91 -19.74 7.34
N THR A 107 7.72 -20.31 7.55
CA THR A 107 7.56 -21.47 8.45
C THR A 107 8.24 -22.72 7.89
N GLU A 108 8.11 -22.99 6.59
CA GLU A 108 8.82 -24.06 5.88
C GLU A 108 10.34 -23.93 6.04
N ARG A 109 10.90 -22.76 5.75
CA ARG A 109 12.35 -22.51 5.91
C ARG A 109 12.81 -22.71 7.35
N HIS A 110 12.01 -22.29 8.33
CA HIS A 110 12.33 -22.47 9.73
C HIS A 110 12.28 -23.95 10.15
N ALA A 111 11.31 -24.71 9.65
CA ALA A 111 11.22 -26.15 9.87
C ALA A 111 12.42 -26.91 9.27
N LEU A 112 12.79 -26.59 8.02
CA LEU A 112 13.98 -27.16 7.37
C LEU A 112 15.26 -26.83 8.14
N ARG A 113 15.44 -25.57 8.56
CA ARG A 113 16.59 -25.17 9.40
C ARG A 113 16.66 -25.95 10.70
N LYS A 114 15.53 -26.15 11.38
CA LYS A 114 15.48 -26.99 12.60
C LYS A 114 15.87 -28.43 12.29
N ALA A 115 15.33 -29.02 11.23
CA ALA A 115 15.64 -30.39 10.82
C ALA A 115 17.15 -30.56 10.51
N HIS A 116 17.72 -29.63 9.75
CA HIS A 116 19.17 -29.61 9.47
C HIS A 116 19.99 -29.44 10.75
N ALA A 117 19.60 -28.56 11.68
CA ALA A 117 20.31 -28.38 12.95
C ALA A 117 20.27 -29.65 13.83
N THR A 118 19.17 -30.41 13.81
CA THR A 118 19.09 -31.73 14.48
C THR A 118 19.88 -32.81 13.76
N ALA A 119 19.92 -32.82 12.43
CA ALA A 119 20.71 -33.76 11.65
C ALA A 119 22.21 -33.55 11.88
N ASP A 120 22.65 -32.29 11.91
CA ASP A 120 24.05 -31.90 12.12
C ASP A 120 24.55 -32.31 13.53
N LYS A 121 23.71 -32.16 14.57
CA LYS A 121 24.00 -32.67 15.92
C LYS A 121 24.17 -34.19 15.96
N ARG A 122 23.30 -34.94 15.27
CA ARG A 122 23.39 -36.41 15.21
C ARG A 122 24.64 -36.88 14.47
N SER A 123 25.04 -36.21 13.39
CA SER A 123 26.30 -36.51 12.72
C SER A 123 27.51 -36.21 13.62
N GLY A 124 27.50 -35.10 14.36
CA GLY A 124 28.56 -34.75 15.31
C GLY A 124 28.72 -35.75 16.45
N GLU A 125 27.62 -36.32 16.97
CA GLU A 125 27.65 -37.37 18.00
C GLU A 125 28.12 -38.73 17.45
N SER A 126 27.87 -39.03 16.16
CA SER A 126 28.24 -40.31 15.55
C SER A 126 29.71 -40.39 15.06
N VAL A 127 30.38 -39.27 14.82
CA VAL A 127 31.76 -39.22 14.28
C VAL A 127 32.83 -39.34 15.39
N GLY A 128 32.41 -39.51 16.66
CA GLY A 128 33.27 -39.48 17.83
C GLY A 128 33.61 -40.82 18.49
N MET A 129 33.62 -41.97 17.81
CA MET A 129 34.18 -43.22 18.37
C MET A 129 34.72 -44.17 17.28
N GLY A 130 35.70 -43.72 16.51
CA GLY A 130 36.55 -44.61 15.71
C GLY A 130 37.76 -45.03 16.53
N GLU A 131 37.72 -46.24 17.08
CA GLU A 131 38.78 -46.89 17.85
C GLU A 131 40.15 -46.82 17.15
N ALA A 132 41.13 -46.16 17.79
CA ALA A 132 42.53 -46.36 17.48
C ALA A 132 43.07 -47.53 18.33
N SER A 133 42.89 -48.76 17.82
CA SER A 133 43.58 -49.94 18.36
C SER A 133 45.07 -49.89 18.04
N LYS A 134 45.91 -50.16 19.05
CA LYS A 134 47.37 -50.24 18.98
C LYS A 134 47.82 -51.64 19.36
#